data_AF-A0A3Q3B9G8-F1
#
_entry.id   AF-A0A3Q3B9G8-F1
#
_cell.length_a   1.000
_cell.length_b   1.000
_cell.length_c   1.000
_cell.angle_alpha   90.00
_cell.angle_beta   90.00
_cell.angle_gamma   90.00
#
_symmetry.space_group_name_H-M   'P 1'
#
loop_
_entity.id
_entity.type
_entity.pdbx_description
1 polymer ?
#
loop_
_entity_poly.entity_id
_entity_poly.type
_entity_poly.pdbx_seq_one_letter_code
_entity_poly.pdbx_strand_id
1 'polypeptide(L)'
;MGSKVISKAEEFLNICRSLQEKESSDSCLYEEDIQILKTNGDKIAAVNLYCGNQTVFVCEKAVPKLSEPNDEQGMETISDADDGCDVLQTEQGPQPLTVTKARQLLSLYTLSQNSGVSAVDSSFVLHPLWVRCDMSDPAGTTWFGAEPVSVGNKVTGVKLYSVTCKGSTVDKRSFPTLEELKQEHKKRHNLPSMGVKGNARFSLFGSTVLENTIIESQSSVTVDFKWSHVESVLEDPPLSSTATLNIKVSSGDMRSPMFEMYRELEFLQTLADCLKTGETEWLEPLESTSAVNLTKAYLEELQNTAQTSQDQVAKTAETTKLKSETDPPIFNCFLERGNLDFVEQLWIRLRKSVTSYEDVRDSLKLVIEALRYNDIKPWIHRDSSSSLSKLILQSYHQQIDHVSLTDVTPIIMLLEMGLDKIRKDYINYLIGEELTTLNHLSYFLSTEVDLQEQVVRLRKLHHLLEIIVTCGTFLALPYDRLFLLTQSCLQHYKTSPYDEEREFKLQIKPALISHLYQKEHPVMWGVEVSSGHGPREVRTSFQLSDRPLVDHVVFETDYPNETVNGDTEEPAFFSTMVCCSLVSFT
;
A
#
# COMPACT_ATOMS: atom_id res chain seq x y z
N MET A 1 -51.81 -17.68 3.59
CA MET A 1 -50.65 -16.91 3.08
C MET A 1 -49.52 -16.79 4.10
N GLY A 2 -49.79 -16.45 5.37
CA GLY A 2 -48.73 -16.30 6.40
C GLY A 2 -47.79 -17.50 6.60
N SER A 3 -48.31 -18.74 6.62
CA SER A 3 -47.49 -19.95 6.81
C SER A 3 -46.43 -20.17 5.71
N LYS A 4 -46.69 -19.77 4.45
CA LYS A 4 -45.71 -19.86 3.36
C LYS A 4 -44.56 -18.87 3.52
N VAL A 5 -44.83 -17.67 4.06
CA VAL A 5 -43.81 -16.63 4.28
C VAL A 5 -42.91 -17.01 5.44
N ILE A 6 -43.48 -17.58 6.51
CA ILE A 6 -42.72 -18.06 7.67
C ILE A 6 -41.78 -19.20 7.25
N SER A 7 -42.30 -20.18 6.49
CA SER A 7 -41.48 -21.29 5.98
C SER A 7 -40.32 -20.81 5.09
N LYS A 8 -40.54 -19.79 4.24
CA LYS A 8 -39.45 -19.18 3.46
C LYS A 8 -38.43 -18.44 4.32
N ALA A 9 -38.87 -17.75 5.37
CA ALA A 9 -37.96 -17.08 6.30
C ALA A 9 -37.11 -18.09 7.11
N GLU A 10 -37.68 -19.23 7.48
CA GLU A 10 -36.96 -20.34 8.11
C GLU A 10 -35.95 -21.00 7.18
N GLU A 11 -36.33 -21.22 5.91
CA GLU A 11 -35.41 -21.73 4.89
C GLU A 11 -34.22 -20.78 4.69
N PHE A 12 -34.50 -19.48 4.55
CA PHE A 12 -33.47 -18.45 4.42
C PHE A 12 -32.55 -18.40 5.66
N LEU A 13 -33.10 -18.50 6.86
CA LEU A 13 -32.35 -18.58 8.12
C LEU A 13 -31.36 -19.75 8.11
N ASN A 14 -31.84 -20.94 7.73
CA ASN A 14 -31.05 -22.16 7.74
C ASN A 14 -29.88 -22.08 6.74
N ILE A 15 -30.10 -21.45 5.58
CA ILE A 15 -29.05 -21.21 4.59
C ILE A 15 -27.99 -20.26 5.13
N CYS A 16 -28.40 -19.10 5.67
CA CYS A 16 -27.46 -18.13 6.24
C CYS A 16 -26.70 -18.71 7.45
N ARG A 17 -27.38 -19.48 8.31
CA ARG A 17 -26.75 -20.18 9.44
C ARG A 17 -25.71 -21.19 8.96
N SER A 18 -26.05 -22.02 7.97
CA SER A 18 -25.09 -22.97 7.40
C SER A 18 -23.88 -22.27 6.79
N LEU A 19 -24.05 -21.11 6.18
CA LEU A 19 -22.94 -20.32 5.61
C LEU A 19 -22.09 -19.67 6.72
N GLN A 20 -22.72 -19.25 7.82
CA GLN A 20 -22.03 -18.69 8.97
C GLN A 20 -21.13 -19.73 9.65
N GLU A 21 -21.65 -20.94 9.87
CA GLU A 21 -20.99 -22.03 10.60
C GLU A 21 -19.90 -22.75 9.77
N LYS A 22 -20.02 -22.76 8.44
CA LYS A 22 -18.98 -23.34 7.57
C LYS A 22 -17.80 -22.37 7.42
N GLU A 23 -16.61 -22.80 7.84
CA GLU A 23 -15.38 -22.04 7.65
C GLU A 23 -14.86 -22.07 6.20
N SER A 24 -15.23 -23.07 5.40
CA SER A 24 -14.66 -23.32 4.07
C SER A 24 -15.56 -22.91 2.88
N SER A 25 -16.73 -22.30 3.13
CA SER A 25 -17.71 -21.96 2.09
C SER A 25 -17.99 -20.46 2.13
N ASP A 26 -17.47 -19.73 1.15
CA ASP A 26 -17.63 -18.26 1.07
C ASP A 26 -18.86 -17.84 0.27
N SER A 27 -19.60 -18.79 -0.32
CA SER A 27 -20.83 -18.50 -1.03
C SER A 27 -21.85 -19.64 -0.98
N CYS A 28 -23.12 -19.31 -1.18
CA CYS A 28 -24.20 -20.26 -1.46
C CYS A 28 -25.22 -19.67 -2.44
N LEU A 29 -25.96 -20.55 -3.14
CA LEU A 29 -27.05 -20.14 -4.03
C LEU A 29 -28.39 -20.20 -3.30
N TYR A 30 -29.25 -19.23 -3.57
CA TYR A 30 -30.62 -19.10 -3.08
C TYR A 30 -31.56 -18.84 -4.27
N GLU A 31 -32.68 -19.55 -4.36
CA GLU A 31 -33.70 -19.39 -5.42
C GLU A 31 -33.13 -19.33 -6.87
N GLU A 32 -32.23 -20.23 -7.29
CA GLU A 32 -31.63 -20.37 -8.66
C GLU A 32 -30.86 -19.14 -9.22
N ASP A 33 -31.21 -17.91 -8.84
CA ASP A 33 -30.74 -16.66 -9.43
C ASP A 33 -30.08 -15.70 -8.44
N ILE A 34 -30.04 -16.04 -7.14
CA ILE A 34 -29.40 -15.24 -6.10
C ILE A 34 -28.19 -15.97 -5.53
N GLN A 35 -27.07 -15.27 -5.46
CA GLN A 35 -25.88 -15.71 -4.74
C GLN A 35 -25.76 -14.94 -3.43
N ILE A 36 -25.53 -15.66 -2.32
CA ILE A 36 -25.22 -15.10 -1.01
C ILE A 36 -23.75 -15.34 -0.73
N LEU A 37 -22.98 -14.29 -0.66
CA LEU A 37 -21.56 -14.30 -0.33
C LEU A 37 -21.34 -14.00 1.15
N LYS A 38 -20.31 -14.60 1.73
CA LYS A 38 -19.77 -14.26 3.04
C LYS A 38 -18.44 -13.53 2.81
N THR A 39 -18.36 -12.27 3.19
CA THR A 39 -17.17 -11.44 2.97
C THR A 39 -16.93 -10.50 4.15
N ASN A 40 -15.76 -9.85 4.16
CA ASN A 40 -15.46 -8.81 5.15
C ASN A 40 -15.97 -7.45 4.66
N GLY A 41 -16.57 -6.67 5.56
CA GLY A 41 -17.17 -5.37 5.25
C GLY A 41 -16.17 -4.32 4.76
N ASP A 42 -14.88 -4.47 5.11
CA ASP A 42 -13.80 -3.58 4.68
C ASP A 42 -13.55 -3.60 3.16
N LYS A 43 -13.86 -4.72 2.49
CA LYS A 43 -13.75 -4.88 1.04
C LYS A 43 -14.79 -4.10 0.24
N ILE A 44 -15.85 -3.61 0.87
CA ILE A 44 -16.95 -2.91 0.19
C ILE A 44 -17.05 -1.49 0.71
N ALA A 45 -16.68 -0.51 -0.13
CA ALA A 45 -16.54 0.90 0.27
C ALA A 45 -17.79 1.47 0.99
N ALA A 46 -18.98 1.27 0.42
CA ALA A 46 -20.24 1.75 1.00
C ALA A 46 -20.61 1.05 2.34
N VAL A 47 -20.16 -0.19 2.55
CA VAL A 47 -20.49 -1.01 3.73
C VAL A 47 -19.48 -0.81 4.86
N ASN A 48 -18.20 -0.62 4.52
CA ASN A 48 -17.10 -0.41 5.46
C ASN A 48 -17.39 0.73 6.45
N LEU A 49 -18.08 1.78 5.98
CA LEU A 49 -18.50 2.93 6.79
C LEU A 49 -19.32 2.55 8.03
N TYR A 50 -20.04 1.43 7.98
CA TYR A 50 -20.97 1.00 9.03
C TYR A 50 -20.56 -0.31 9.69
N CYS A 51 -20.07 -1.27 8.91
CA CYS A 51 -19.69 -2.59 9.43
C CYS A 51 -18.19 -2.72 9.72
N GLY A 52 -17.35 -1.80 9.25
CA GLY A 52 -15.89 -1.90 9.40
C GLY A 52 -15.37 -3.28 8.96
N ASN A 53 -14.53 -3.90 9.78
CA ASN A 53 -13.96 -5.23 9.55
C ASN A 53 -14.88 -6.39 10.00
N GLN A 54 -16.18 -6.15 10.16
CA GLN A 54 -17.13 -7.21 10.51
C GLN A 54 -17.46 -8.07 9.28
N THR A 55 -17.56 -9.38 9.48
CA THR A 55 -18.08 -10.30 8.45
C THR A 55 -19.55 -9.98 8.16
N VAL A 56 -19.88 -9.88 6.86
CA VAL A 56 -21.21 -9.57 6.35
C VAL A 56 -21.64 -10.59 5.29
N PHE A 57 -22.95 -10.75 5.14
CA PHE A 57 -23.54 -11.43 3.99
C PHE A 57 -23.84 -10.44 2.88
N VAL A 58 -23.54 -10.79 1.63
CA VAL A 58 -23.84 -9.97 0.45
C VAL A 58 -24.67 -10.77 -0.52
N CYS A 59 -25.88 -10.29 -0.82
CA CYS A 59 -26.73 -10.88 -1.86
C CYS A 59 -26.56 -10.13 -3.17
N GLU A 60 -26.38 -10.90 -4.23
CA GLU A 60 -26.28 -10.43 -5.61
C GLU A 60 -26.89 -11.43 -6.59
N LYS A 61 -27.02 -11.03 -7.84
CA LYS A 61 -27.53 -11.92 -8.89
C LYS A 61 -26.45 -12.92 -9.29
N ALA A 62 -26.80 -14.21 -9.30
CA ALA A 62 -25.90 -15.27 -9.72
C ALA A 62 -25.53 -15.11 -11.21
N VAL A 63 -24.25 -15.03 -11.52
CA VAL A 63 -23.75 -15.07 -12.90
C VAL A 63 -23.57 -16.55 -13.29
N PRO A 64 -24.20 -17.03 -14.37
CA PRO A 64 -23.94 -18.38 -14.86
C PRO A 64 -22.47 -18.48 -15.23
N LYS A 65 -21.72 -19.38 -14.58
CA LYS A 65 -20.38 -19.74 -15.07
C LYS A 65 -20.57 -20.36 -16.44
N LEU A 66 -20.14 -19.67 -17.50
CA LEU A 66 -19.97 -20.28 -18.82
C LEU A 66 -18.98 -21.43 -18.64
N SER A 67 -19.49 -22.65 -18.68
CA SER A 67 -18.66 -23.85 -18.74
C SER A 67 -17.84 -23.78 -20.03
N GLU A 68 -16.51 -23.83 -19.91
CA GLU A 68 -15.61 -24.09 -21.04
C GLU A 68 -16.12 -25.35 -21.79
N PRO A 69 -16.26 -25.31 -23.12
CA PRO A 69 -16.62 -26.49 -23.86
C PRO A 69 -15.44 -27.46 -23.81
N ASN A 70 -15.64 -28.60 -23.14
CA ASN A 70 -14.73 -29.74 -23.19
C ASN A 70 -14.36 -30.06 -24.64
N ASP A 71 -13.06 -30.24 -24.86
CA ASP A 71 -12.49 -30.94 -25.99
C ASP A 71 -13.23 -32.28 -26.21
N GLU A 72 -13.80 -32.48 -27.41
CA GLU A 72 -13.59 -33.69 -28.21
C GLU A 72 -14.26 -33.58 -29.61
N GLN A 73 -13.40 -33.51 -30.62
CA GLN A 73 -13.50 -34.07 -31.98
C GLN A 73 -14.52 -33.48 -33.00
N GLY A 74 -13.95 -32.95 -34.10
CA GLY A 74 -14.66 -32.76 -35.36
C GLY A 74 -13.88 -31.92 -36.37
N MET A 75 -12.86 -32.53 -37.00
CA MET A 75 -12.11 -31.96 -38.12
C MET A 75 -13.02 -31.78 -39.35
N GLU A 76 -13.39 -30.55 -39.72
CA GLU A 76 -13.71 -30.19 -41.11
C GLU A 76 -13.27 -28.76 -41.45
N THR A 77 -12.44 -28.67 -42.48
CA THR A 77 -11.79 -27.50 -43.09
C THR A 77 -12.81 -26.62 -43.82
N ILE A 78 -12.89 -25.33 -43.50
CA ILE A 78 -13.35 -24.28 -44.45
C ILE A 78 -12.52 -23.00 -44.25
N SER A 79 -12.08 -22.45 -45.38
CA SER A 79 -11.17 -21.33 -45.60
C SER A 79 -11.79 -19.92 -45.46
N ASP A 80 -10.91 -18.97 -45.11
CA ASP A 80 -10.85 -17.53 -45.44
C ASP A 80 -12.13 -16.68 -45.40
N ALA A 81 -12.20 -15.77 -44.42
CA ALA A 81 -12.38 -14.33 -44.65
C ALA A 81 -12.21 -13.51 -43.36
N ASP A 82 -11.50 -12.41 -43.54
CA ASP A 82 -11.24 -11.25 -42.68
C ASP A 82 -12.47 -10.72 -41.92
N ASP A 83 -12.22 -10.33 -40.65
CA ASP A 83 -12.95 -9.37 -39.78
C ASP A 83 -13.21 -9.97 -38.39
N GLY A 84 -12.43 -9.50 -37.40
CA GLY A 84 -12.44 -10.05 -36.05
C GLY A 84 -11.90 -9.04 -35.05
N CYS A 85 -12.73 -8.07 -34.68
CA CYS A 85 -12.56 -7.22 -33.51
C CYS A 85 -12.29 -8.12 -32.28
N ASP A 86 -11.08 -8.02 -31.74
CA ASP A 86 -10.64 -8.72 -30.53
C ASP A 86 -11.38 -8.10 -29.32
N VAL A 87 -12.60 -8.59 -29.06
CA VAL A 87 -13.36 -8.23 -27.85
C VAL A 87 -12.69 -8.92 -26.68
N LEU A 88 -11.76 -8.21 -26.06
CA LEU A 88 -11.24 -8.50 -24.72
C LEU A 88 -12.43 -8.81 -23.80
N GLN A 89 -12.48 -10.04 -23.31
CA GLN A 89 -13.47 -10.50 -22.34
C GLN A 89 -13.35 -9.66 -21.07
N THR A 90 -14.18 -8.64 -20.95
CA THR A 90 -14.34 -7.90 -19.69
C THR A 90 -14.99 -8.86 -18.70
N GLU A 91 -14.28 -9.23 -17.64
CA GLU A 91 -14.90 -9.90 -16.49
C GLU A 91 -16.12 -9.08 -16.07
N GLN A 92 -17.33 -9.63 -16.22
CA GLN A 92 -18.54 -8.92 -15.84
C GLN A 92 -18.53 -8.76 -14.32
N GLY A 93 -18.44 -7.50 -13.87
CA GLY A 93 -18.50 -7.15 -12.45
C GLY A 93 -19.77 -7.65 -11.76
N PRO A 94 -19.83 -7.54 -10.41
CA PRO A 94 -20.94 -8.04 -9.61
C PRO A 94 -22.30 -7.50 -10.11
N GLN A 95 -23.30 -8.38 -10.21
CA GLN A 95 -24.59 -8.05 -10.81
C GLN A 95 -25.65 -7.70 -9.74
N PRO A 96 -26.30 -6.53 -9.83
CA PRO A 96 -27.31 -6.14 -8.85
C PRO A 96 -28.62 -6.93 -8.97
N LEU A 97 -29.39 -6.93 -7.88
CA LEU A 97 -30.79 -7.38 -7.87
C LEU A 97 -31.72 -6.18 -8.03
N THR A 98 -32.96 -6.44 -8.46
CA THR A 98 -33.99 -5.38 -8.46
C THR A 98 -34.28 -4.89 -7.05
N VAL A 99 -34.53 -3.59 -6.88
CA VAL A 99 -34.92 -2.98 -5.59
C VAL A 99 -36.06 -3.75 -4.91
N THR A 100 -37.02 -4.26 -5.69
CA THR A 100 -38.16 -5.03 -5.16
C THR A 100 -37.71 -6.37 -4.58
N LYS A 101 -36.85 -7.11 -5.30
CA LYS A 101 -36.33 -8.39 -4.82
C LYS A 101 -35.44 -8.21 -3.58
N ALA A 102 -34.61 -7.16 -3.56
CA ALA A 102 -33.80 -6.82 -2.41
C ALA A 102 -34.64 -6.56 -1.14
N ARG A 103 -35.74 -5.79 -1.25
CA ARG A 103 -36.67 -5.57 -0.12
C ARG A 103 -37.34 -6.86 0.36
N GLN A 104 -37.64 -7.79 -0.54
CA GLN A 104 -38.18 -9.11 -0.16
C GLN A 104 -37.16 -9.90 0.68
N LEU A 105 -35.88 -9.91 0.28
CA LEU A 105 -34.80 -10.56 1.02
C LEU A 105 -34.59 -9.93 2.41
N LEU A 106 -34.57 -8.60 2.49
CA LEU A 106 -34.50 -7.90 3.79
C LEU A 106 -35.69 -8.23 4.69
N SER A 107 -36.88 -8.39 4.12
CA SER A 107 -38.08 -8.76 4.87
C SER A 107 -37.97 -10.19 5.41
N LEU A 108 -37.49 -11.13 4.59
CA LEU A 108 -37.23 -12.51 5.02
C LEU A 108 -36.17 -12.58 6.12
N TYR A 109 -35.05 -11.86 5.95
CA TYR A 109 -34.02 -11.74 6.97
C TYR A 109 -34.57 -11.18 8.28
N THR A 110 -35.31 -10.07 8.21
CA THR A 110 -35.91 -9.43 9.40
C THR A 110 -36.88 -10.37 10.12
N LEU A 111 -37.72 -11.10 9.38
CA LEU A 111 -38.65 -12.09 9.96
C LEU A 111 -37.90 -13.27 10.58
N SER A 112 -36.79 -13.71 9.96
CA SER A 112 -35.98 -14.81 10.48
C SER A 112 -35.32 -14.50 11.83
N GLN A 113 -35.00 -13.23 12.07
CA GLN A 113 -34.42 -12.74 13.31
C GLN A 113 -35.46 -12.41 14.39
N ASN A 114 -36.76 -12.38 14.03
CA ASN A 114 -37.81 -12.05 14.96
C ASN A 114 -38.25 -13.28 15.78
N SER A 115 -37.88 -13.28 17.06
CA SER A 115 -38.25 -14.34 18.02
C SER A 115 -39.76 -14.55 18.21
N GLY A 116 -40.60 -13.56 17.85
CA GLY A 116 -42.06 -13.70 17.89
C GLY A 116 -42.67 -14.44 16.71
N VAL A 117 -41.89 -14.68 15.64
CA VAL A 117 -42.35 -15.30 14.38
C VAL A 117 -41.73 -16.68 14.18
N SER A 118 -40.48 -16.88 14.60
CA SER A 118 -39.74 -18.13 14.45
C SER A 118 -39.97 -19.06 15.65
N ALA A 119 -40.33 -20.32 15.40
CA ALA A 119 -40.39 -21.38 16.43
C ALA A 119 -39.01 -21.98 16.75
N VAL A 120 -37.95 -21.52 16.08
CA VAL A 120 -36.57 -22.01 16.19
C VAL A 120 -35.82 -21.21 17.27
N ASP A 121 -34.88 -21.86 17.95
CA ASP A 121 -34.04 -21.29 19.03
C ASP A 121 -33.67 -19.83 18.76
N SER A 122 -34.28 -18.95 19.54
CA SER A 122 -34.32 -17.48 19.39
C SER A 122 -33.02 -16.78 19.79
N SER A 123 -31.91 -17.53 19.83
CA SER A 123 -30.60 -17.09 20.34
C SER A 123 -29.52 -16.94 19.26
N PHE A 124 -29.76 -17.36 18.01
CA PHE A 124 -28.74 -17.28 16.97
C PHE A 124 -28.78 -15.93 16.23
N VAL A 125 -27.73 -15.12 16.41
CA VAL A 125 -27.57 -13.83 15.75
C VAL A 125 -26.81 -14.01 14.44
N LEU A 126 -27.46 -13.69 13.32
CA LEU A 126 -26.83 -13.73 12.01
C LEU A 126 -25.86 -12.56 11.82
N HIS A 127 -24.87 -12.71 10.93
CA HIS A 127 -24.12 -11.57 10.41
C HIS A 127 -25.03 -10.57 9.68
N PRO A 128 -24.66 -9.27 9.62
CA PRO A 128 -25.41 -8.27 8.86
C PRO A 128 -25.56 -8.68 7.40
N LEU A 129 -26.74 -8.45 6.83
CA LEU A 129 -27.05 -8.74 5.44
C LEU A 129 -27.05 -7.46 4.61
N TRP A 130 -26.36 -7.47 3.47
CA TRP A 130 -26.35 -6.40 2.49
C TRP A 130 -26.78 -6.93 1.12
N VAL A 131 -27.50 -6.13 0.35
CA VAL A 131 -28.03 -6.53 -0.96
C VAL A 131 -27.71 -5.47 -2.00
N ARG A 132 -27.03 -5.85 -3.09
CA ARG A 132 -26.74 -4.98 -4.24
C ARG A 132 -28.03 -4.68 -5.00
N CYS A 133 -28.25 -3.41 -5.31
CA CYS A 133 -29.49 -2.92 -5.94
C CYS A 133 -29.19 -2.21 -7.27
N ASP A 134 -30.10 -2.34 -8.22
CA ASP A 134 -29.95 -1.89 -9.60
C ASP A 134 -30.27 -0.39 -9.84
N MET A 135 -30.51 0.38 -8.78
CA MET A 135 -30.92 1.80 -8.86
C MET A 135 -32.21 2.04 -9.67
N SER A 136 -33.05 1.02 -9.90
CA SER A 136 -34.24 1.16 -10.74
C SER A 136 -35.33 2.05 -10.12
N ASP A 137 -35.22 2.38 -8.84
CA ASP A 137 -36.18 3.22 -8.14
C ASP A 137 -35.84 4.71 -8.27
N PRO A 138 -36.84 5.62 -8.16
CA PRO A 138 -36.60 7.06 -8.31
C PRO A 138 -35.59 7.66 -7.33
N ALA A 139 -35.29 6.97 -6.23
CA ALA A 139 -34.31 7.40 -5.24
C ALA A 139 -32.87 6.99 -5.59
N GLY A 140 -32.66 6.10 -6.58
CA GLY A 140 -31.33 5.62 -6.97
C GLY A 140 -30.69 4.73 -5.90
N THR A 141 -31.43 3.77 -5.37
CA THR A 141 -30.96 2.87 -4.31
C THR A 141 -29.94 1.87 -4.85
N THR A 142 -28.73 1.89 -4.30
CA THR A 142 -27.61 1.00 -4.65
C THR A 142 -27.41 -0.13 -3.65
N TRP A 143 -27.75 0.09 -2.38
CA TRP A 143 -27.69 -0.96 -1.37
C TRP A 143 -28.84 -0.91 -0.39
N PHE A 144 -29.26 -2.09 0.03
CA PHE A 144 -30.03 -2.27 1.25
C PHE A 144 -29.24 -3.10 2.25
N GLY A 145 -29.31 -2.72 3.53
CA GLY A 145 -28.64 -3.43 4.62
C GLY A 145 -29.60 -3.79 5.75
N ALA A 146 -29.32 -4.86 6.49
CA ALA A 146 -30.03 -5.26 7.69
C ALA A 146 -29.03 -5.79 8.74
N GLU A 147 -29.00 -5.14 9.91
CA GLU A 147 -28.11 -5.49 11.03
C GLU A 147 -28.95 -5.83 12.27
N PRO A 148 -28.78 -7.02 12.87
CA PRO A 148 -29.53 -7.40 14.06
C PRO A 148 -29.01 -6.66 15.30
N VAL A 149 -29.92 -6.19 16.13
CA VAL A 149 -29.64 -5.47 17.37
C VAL A 149 -29.94 -6.37 18.55
N SER A 150 -28.91 -6.87 19.21
CA SER A 150 -29.03 -7.74 20.39
C SER A 150 -28.83 -6.99 21.71
N VAL A 151 -29.52 -7.46 22.74
CA VAL A 151 -29.28 -7.09 24.14
C VAL A 151 -29.06 -8.40 24.90
N GLY A 152 -27.80 -8.69 25.26
CA GLY A 152 -27.39 -10.02 25.70
C GLY A 152 -27.49 -11.04 24.54
N ASN A 153 -27.98 -12.25 24.80
CA ASN A 153 -28.13 -13.31 23.79
C ASN A 153 -29.47 -13.25 23.01
N LYS A 154 -30.24 -12.18 23.14
CA LYS A 154 -31.55 -12.03 22.47
C LYS A 154 -31.52 -10.91 21.46
N VAL A 155 -32.00 -11.18 20.25
CA VAL A 155 -32.22 -10.16 19.23
C VAL A 155 -33.47 -9.35 19.60
N THR A 156 -33.30 -8.05 19.76
CA THR A 156 -34.35 -7.11 20.19
C THR A 156 -34.86 -6.20 19.07
N GLY A 157 -34.26 -6.31 17.88
CA GLY A 157 -34.64 -5.52 16.71
C GLY A 157 -33.64 -5.69 15.58
N VAL A 158 -33.87 -4.97 14.48
CA VAL A 158 -32.98 -4.91 13.30
C VAL A 158 -32.87 -3.45 12.86
N LYS A 159 -31.66 -3.01 12.54
CA LYS A 159 -31.40 -1.76 11.81
C LYS A 159 -31.46 -2.04 10.33
N LEU A 160 -32.27 -1.28 9.61
CA LEU A 160 -32.38 -1.31 8.16
C LEU A 160 -31.62 -0.12 7.59
N TYR A 161 -30.75 -0.38 6.62
CA TYR A 161 -29.96 0.62 5.93
C TYR A 161 -30.45 0.76 4.49
N SER A 162 -30.48 1.99 4.00
CA SER A 162 -30.72 2.33 2.59
C SER A 162 -29.59 3.21 2.12
N VAL A 163 -28.87 2.80 1.09
CA VAL A 163 -27.80 3.56 0.44
C VAL A 163 -28.32 4.00 -0.92
N THR A 164 -28.31 5.30 -1.16
CA THR A 164 -28.64 5.90 -2.46
C THR A 164 -27.42 6.62 -2.99
N CYS A 165 -27.11 6.42 -4.27
CA CYS A 165 -26.01 7.11 -4.93
C CYS A 165 -26.56 7.94 -6.09
N LYS A 166 -26.04 9.15 -6.29
CA LYS A 166 -26.28 9.93 -7.50
C LYS A 166 -25.01 9.99 -8.33
N GLY A 167 -25.17 10.12 -9.64
CA GLY A 167 -24.06 10.34 -10.56
C GLY A 167 -23.25 11.59 -10.22
N SER A 168 -22.11 11.72 -10.89
CA SER A 168 -21.18 12.81 -10.65
C SER A 168 -21.81 14.17 -10.98
N THR A 169 -21.63 15.15 -10.10
CA THR A 169 -22.11 16.52 -10.32
C THR A 169 -21.10 17.55 -9.85
N VAL A 170 -20.96 18.63 -10.64
CA VAL A 170 -20.11 19.79 -10.33
C VAL A 170 -20.90 20.84 -9.54
N ASP A 171 -22.24 20.84 -9.63
CA ASP A 171 -23.07 21.87 -8.98
C ASP A 171 -23.19 21.62 -7.47
N LYS A 172 -22.37 22.33 -6.70
CA LYS A 172 -22.39 22.30 -5.23
C LYS A 172 -23.74 22.70 -4.62
N ARG A 173 -24.59 23.45 -5.34
CA ARG A 173 -25.92 23.85 -4.85
C ARG A 173 -26.93 22.70 -4.87
N SER A 174 -26.62 21.62 -5.59
CA SER A 174 -27.44 20.41 -5.62
C SER A 174 -27.27 19.54 -4.37
N PHE A 175 -26.23 19.80 -3.56
CA PHE A 175 -25.95 19.05 -2.35
C PHE A 175 -26.94 19.40 -1.23
N PRO A 176 -27.39 18.41 -0.45
CA PRO A 176 -28.27 18.65 0.68
C PRO A 176 -27.58 19.55 1.70
N THR A 177 -28.32 20.51 2.25
CA THR A 177 -27.79 21.32 3.36
C THR A 177 -27.71 20.51 4.65
N LEU A 178 -26.85 20.92 5.59
CA LEU A 178 -26.75 20.26 6.89
C LEU A 178 -28.10 20.26 7.64
N GLU A 179 -28.89 21.31 7.49
CA GLU A 179 -30.22 21.39 8.10
C GLU A 179 -31.21 20.43 7.45
N GLU A 180 -31.16 20.24 6.13
CA GLU A 180 -31.94 19.20 5.45
C GLU A 180 -31.58 17.80 5.93
N LEU A 181 -30.29 17.50 6.12
CA LEU A 181 -29.84 16.22 6.67
C LEU A 181 -30.34 16.00 8.10
N LYS A 182 -30.27 17.03 8.95
CA LYS A 182 -30.84 16.99 10.31
C LYS A 182 -32.35 16.78 10.26
N GLN A 183 -33.07 17.45 9.36
CA GLN A 183 -34.51 17.28 9.20
C GLN A 183 -34.86 15.86 8.72
N GLU A 184 -34.12 15.32 7.76
CA GLU A 184 -34.34 13.96 7.26
C GLU A 184 -34.09 12.92 8.36
N HIS A 185 -33.04 13.11 9.17
CA HIS A 185 -32.80 12.27 10.34
C HIS A 185 -33.94 12.38 11.37
N LYS A 186 -34.41 13.59 11.68
CA LYS A 186 -35.52 13.82 12.63
C LYS A 186 -36.84 13.20 12.17
N LYS A 187 -37.14 13.26 10.87
CA LYS A 187 -38.34 12.63 10.29
C LYS A 187 -38.36 11.11 10.54
N ARG A 188 -37.18 10.47 10.55
CA ARG A 188 -37.03 9.02 10.75
C ARG A 188 -36.93 8.64 12.23
N HIS A 189 -36.27 9.47 13.01
CA HIS A 189 -35.93 9.21 14.40
C HIS A 189 -36.36 10.40 15.25
N ASN A 190 -37.56 10.30 15.85
CA ASN A 190 -38.12 11.33 16.74
C ASN A 190 -37.36 11.41 18.09
N LEU A 191 -36.06 11.65 18.06
CA LEU A 191 -35.17 11.69 19.23
C LEU A 191 -34.65 13.12 19.51
N PRO A 192 -34.57 13.54 20.79
CA PRO A 192 -34.30 14.94 21.16
C PRO A 192 -32.82 15.35 21.10
N SER A 193 -31.88 14.40 21.19
CA SER A 193 -30.44 14.65 21.15
C SER A 193 -29.85 14.09 19.87
N MET A 194 -29.09 14.94 19.15
CA MET A 194 -28.45 14.60 17.89
C MET A 194 -26.98 15.00 17.95
N GLY A 195 -26.09 14.08 17.58
CA GLY A 195 -24.69 14.34 17.34
C GLY A 195 -24.41 14.57 15.86
N VAL A 196 -23.48 15.46 15.54
CA VAL A 196 -23.00 15.68 14.16
C VAL A 196 -21.50 15.51 14.13
N LYS A 197 -21.02 14.64 13.24
CA LYS A 197 -19.59 14.33 13.04
C LYS A 197 -19.22 14.53 11.58
N GLY A 198 -18.05 15.11 11.34
CA GLY A 198 -17.46 15.27 10.02
C GLY A 198 -16.28 14.33 9.83
N ASN A 199 -16.09 13.89 8.59
CA ASN A 199 -14.87 13.22 8.16
C ASN A 199 -14.45 13.74 6.78
N ALA A 200 -13.15 13.69 6.51
CA ALA A 200 -12.61 14.00 5.20
C ALA A 200 -11.31 13.25 4.96
N ARG A 201 -11.05 12.88 3.72
CA ARG A 201 -9.81 12.28 3.25
C ARG A 201 -9.20 13.15 2.17
N PHE A 202 -7.92 13.47 2.31
CA PHE A 202 -7.15 14.18 1.29
C PHE A 202 -5.98 13.30 0.83
N SER A 203 -5.68 13.35 -0.46
CA SER A 203 -4.44 12.79 -1.01
C SER A 203 -3.35 13.84 -0.87
N LEU A 204 -2.28 13.53 -0.13
CA LEU A 204 -1.14 14.45 0.05
C LEU A 204 0.00 14.11 -0.90
N PHE A 205 0.07 12.86 -1.36
CA PHE A 205 1.09 12.34 -2.25
C PHE A 205 0.56 11.07 -2.95
N GLY A 206 0.83 10.91 -4.24
CA GLY A 206 0.63 9.62 -4.92
C GLY A 206 0.46 9.69 -6.44
N SER A 207 -0.23 10.71 -6.95
CA SER A 207 -0.28 10.98 -8.40
C SER A 207 0.40 12.31 -8.69
N THR A 208 1.23 12.36 -9.73
CA THR A 208 1.76 13.63 -10.25
C THR A 208 1.43 13.69 -11.73
N VAL A 209 0.74 14.75 -12.12
CA VAL A 209 0.50 15.05 -13.53
C VAL A 209 1.78 15.67 -14.07
N LEU A 210 2.53 14.93 -14.87
CA LEU A 210 3.66 15.45 -15.62
C LEU A 210 3.30 15.39 -17.11
N GLU A 211 3.34 16.53 -17.79
CA GLU A 211 3.19 16.64 -19.26
C GLU A 211 2.00 15.85 -19.85
N ASN A 212 0.81 15.98 -19.24
CA ASN A 212 -0.45 15.36 -19.69
C ASN A 212 -0.51 13.82 -19.55
N THR A 213 0.40 13.23 -18.78
CA THR A 213 0.30 11.84 -18.31
C THR A 213 0.19 11.80 -16.79
N ILE A 214 -0.84 11.13 -16.28
CA ILE A 214 -0.94 10.78 -14.86
C ILE A 214 0.07 9.64 -14.64
N ILE A 215 1.19 9.95 -14.00
CA ILE A 215 2.08 8.91 -13.50
C ILE A 215 1.51 8.52 -12.14
N GLU A 216 0.72 7.43 -12.11
CA GLU A 216 0.28 6.82 -10.87
C GLU A 216 1.49 6.22 -10.16
N SER A 217 1.84 6.78 -9.00
CA SER A 217 2.77 6.09 -8.10
C SER A 217 2.02 4.97 -7.41
N GLN A 218 2.71 3.86 -7.20
CA GLN A 218 2.24 2.82 -6.28
C GLN A 218 2.30 3.29 -4.81
N SER A 219 3.10 4.32 -4.54
CA SER A 219 3.13 5.01 -3.25
C SER A 219 1.96 5.98 -3.11
N SER A 220 1.29 5.98 -1.96
CA SER A 220 0.27 6.95 -1.63
C SER A 220 0.34 7.37 -0.17
N VAL A 221 0.25 8.68 0.07
CA VAL A 221 0.09 9.24 1.41
C VAL A 221 -1.22 10.00 1.46
N THR A 222 -2.15 9.51 2.27
CA THR A 222 -3.44 10.16 2.50
C THR A 222 -3.57 10.59 3.95
N VAL A 223 -4.46 11.55 4.22
CA VAL A 223 -4.80 11.95 5.58
C VAL A 223 -6.29 11.83 5.80
N ASP A 224 -6.66 11.14 6.89
CA ASP A 224 -8.04 11.03 7.37
C ASP A 224 -8.28 12.00 8.53
N PHE A 225 -9.20 12.94 8.33
CA PHE A 225 -9.69 13.86 9.34
C PHE A 225 -11.01 13.37 9.93
N LYS A 226 -11.18 13.55 11.25
CA LYS A 226 -12.44 13.35 11.96
C LYS A 226 -12.65 14.48 12.96
N TRP A 227 -13.84 15.07 12.97
CA TRP A 227 -14.20 16.14 13.90
C TRP A 227 -15.68 16.11 14.27
N SER A 228 -16.01 16.88 15.29
CA SER A 228 -17.38 17.10 15.76
C SER A 228 -17.81 18.53 15.50
N HIS A 229 -19.12 18.79 15.52
CA HIS A 229 -19.71 20.12 15.32
C HIS A 229 -19.50 20.66 13.90
N VAL A 230 -19.94 19.89 12.91
CA VAL A 230 -19.97 20.36 11.51
C VAL A 230 -20.93 21.53 11.37
N GLU A 231 -20.49 22.61 10.72
CA GLU A 231 -21.26 23.82 10.46
C GLU A 231 -21.85 23.81 9.04
N SER A 232 -21.08 23.35 8.05
CA SER A 232 -21.50 23.32 6.64
C SER A 232 -20.97 22.12 5.87
N VAL A 233 -21.65 21.80 4.75
CA VAL A 233 -21.21 20.72 3.84
C VAL A 233 -20.00 21.20 3.05
N LEU A 234 -18.99 20.32 2.91
CA LEU A 234 -17.67 20.66 2.35
C LEU A 234 -16.90 21.72 3.14
N GLU A 235 -17.14 21.84 4.44
CA GLU A 235 -16.27 22.65 5.29
C GLU A 235 -14.88 22.04 5.42
N ASP A 236 -13.88 22.89 5.53
CA ASP A 236 -12.51 22.47 5.79
C ASP A 236 -12.38 21.89 7.21
N PRO A 237 -11.61 20.79 7.38
CA PRO A 237 -11.37 20.24 8.71
C PRO A 237 -10.76 21.28 9.66
N PRO A 238 -11.37 21.54 10.83
CA PRO A 238 -10.86 22.51 11.78
C PRO A 238 -9.52 22.02 12.36
N LEU A 239 -8.69 22.94 12.85
CA LEU A 239 -7.39 22.58 13.44
C LEU A 239 -7.50 21.74 14.73
N SER A 240 -8.68 21.71 15.35
CA SER A 240 -9.03 20.86 16.50
C SER A 240 -9.42 19.43 16.11
N SER A 241 -9.49 19.12 14.81
CA SER A 241 -9.81 17.78 14.32
C SER A 241 -8.73 16.76 14.69
N THR A 242 -9.12 15.49 14.72
CA THR A 242 -8.17 14.38 14.77
C THR A 242 -7.74 14.06 13.35
N ALA A 243 -6.43 13.98 13.11
CA ALA A 243 -5.88 13.65 11.80
C ALA A 243 -4.96 12.42 11.88
N THR A 244 -5.19 11.47 10.98
CA THR A 244 -4.37 10.25 10.85
C THR A 244 -3.78 10.22 9.45
N LEU A 245 -2.45 10.25 9.35
CA LEU A 245 -1.76 9.94 8.09
C LEU A 245 -1.78 8.44 7.86
N ASN A 246 -2.10 8.07 6.63
CA ASN A 246 -2.06 6.73 6.09
C ASN A 246 -0.96 6.72 5.02
N ILE A 247 0.12 6.00 5.29
CA ILE A 247 1.37 6.06 4.53
C ILE A 247 1.61 4.69 3.92
N LYS A 248 1.46 4.59 2.60
CA LYS A 248 1.83 3.42 1.80
C LYS A 248 2.92 3.88 0.83
N VAL A 249 4.08 3.24 0.85
CA VAL A 249 5.20 3.59 -0.03
C VAL A 249 5.70 2.31 -0.68
N SER A 250 5.96 2.37 -1.97
CA SER A 250 6.53 1.26 -2.76
C SER A 250 7.96 1.59 -3.11
N SER A 251 8.82 0.57 -3.11
CA SER A 251 10.25 0.77 -3.35
C SER A 251 10.61 0.87 -4.81
N GLY A 252 11.58 1.75 -5.11
CA GLY A 252 12.09 1.91 -6.47
C GLY A 252 11.33 2.92 -7.34
N ASP A 253 10.50 3.80 -6.75
CA ASP A 253 9.95 4.94 -7.50
C ASP A 253 11.10 5.84 -7.97
N MET A 254 11.21 6.07 -9.27
CA MET A 254 12.28 6.89 -9.87
C MET A 254 12.30 8.34 -9.37
N ARG A 255 11.18 8.83 -8.82
CA ARG A 255 11.07 10.18 -8.24
C ARG A 255 11.48 10.20 -6.77
N SER A 256 11.65 9.04 -6.15
CA SER A 256 12.12 8.91 -4.78
C SER A 256 13.57 9.40 -4.68
N PRO A 257 13.90 10.25 -3.68
CA PRO A 257 15.29 10.55 -3.33
C PRO A 257 16.14 9.30 -3.03
N MET A 258 15.50 8.16 -2.75
CA MET A 258 16.15 6.90 -2.41
C MET A 258 16.45 6.01 -3.62
N PHE A 259 16.08 6.43 -4.83
CA PHE A 259 16.14 5.57 -6.02
C PHE A 259 17.54 5.00 -6.29
N GLU A 260 18.61 5.79 -6.13
CA GLU A 260 19.98 5.28 -6.33
C GLU A 260 20.39 4.24 -5.29
N MET A 261 19.96 4.38 -4.04
CA MET A 261 20.18 3.38 -3.00
C MET A 261 19.32 2.13 -3.22
N TYR A 262 18.10 2.30 -3.76
CA TYR A 262 17.24 1.20 -4.16
C TYR A 262 17.93 0.36 -5.24
N ARG A 263 18.46 0.98 -6.30
CA ARG A 263 19.15 0.28 -7.38
C ARG A 263 20.37 -0.50 -6.92
N GLU A 264 21.09 0.03 -5.94
CA GLU A 264 22.21 -0.68 -5.32
C GLU A 264 21.75 -1.91 -4.52
N LEU A 265 20.63 -1.80 -3.80
CA LEU A 265 20.01 -2.90 -3.08
C LEU A 265 19.37 -3.94 -4.02
N GLU A 266 18.82 -3.51 -5.15
CA GLU A 266 18.28 -4.37 -6.21
C GLU A 266 19.40 -5.24 -6.80
N PHE A 267 20.56 -4.65 -7.11
CA PHE A 267 21.73 -5.42 -7.52
C PHE A 267 22.17 -6.43 -6.44
N LEU A 268 22.11 -6.05 -5.16
CA LEU A 268 22.41 -6.95 -4.05
C LEU A 268 21.42 -8.12 -3.97
N GLN A 269 20.14 -7.86 -4.23
CA GLN A 269 19.08 -8.87 -4.28
C GLN A 269 19.33 -9.87 -5.41
N THR A 270 19.71 -9.41 -6.61
CA THR A 270 20.10 -10.27 -7.73
C THR A 270 21.23 -11.24 -7.35
N LEU A 271 22.26 -10.75 -6.63
CA LEU A 271 23.35 -11.60 -6.15
C LEU A 271 22.89 -12.63 -5.11
N ALA A 272 21.97 -12.25 -4.21
CA ALA A 272 21.42 -13.16 -3.21
C ALA A 272 20.50 -14.22 -3.81
N ASP A 273 19.74 -13.88 -4.85
CA ASP A 273 18.87 -14.81 -5.56
C ASP A 273 19.68 -15.81 -6.40
N CYS A 274 20.80 -15.37 -7.01
CA CYS A 274 21.79 -16.26 -7.63
C CYS A 274 22.25 -17.37 -6.67
N LEU A 275 22.47 -17.06 -5.38
CA LEU A 275 22.84 -18.08 -4.39
C LEU A 275 21.73 -19.09 -4.09
N LYS A 276 20.46 -18.75 -4.36
CA LYS A 276 19.31 -19.66 -4.18
C LYS A 276 19.01 -20.47 -5.44
N THR A 277 19.04 -19.83 -6.60
CA THR A 277 18.58 -20.42 -7.87
C THR A 277 19.72 -21.02 -8.70
N GLY A 278 20.95 -20.53 -8.51
CA GLY A 278 22.09 -20.85 -9.36
C GLY A 278 22.12 -20.09 -10.69
N GLU A 279 21.13 -19.23 -10.95
CA GLU A 279 20.99 -18.43 -12.17
C GLU A 279 20.98 -16.94 -11.83
N THR A 280 21.64 -16.12 -12.66
CA THR A 280 21.76 -14.68 -12.45
C THR A 280 21.30 -13.92 -13.68
N GLU A 281 20.26 -13.11 -13.52
CA GLU A 281 19.90 -12.08 -14.49
C GLU A 281 20.69 -10.80 -14.16
N TRP A 282 21.77 -10.55 -14.90
CA TRP A 282 22.59 -9.37 -14.67
C TRP A 282 21.84 -8.10 -15.06
N LEU A 283 21.85 -7.10 -14.17
CA LEU A 283 21.28 -5.79 -14.44
C LEU A 283 22.05 -5.07 -15.55
N GLU A 284 21.37 -4.16 -16.25
CA GLU A 284 22.02 -3.36 -17.28
C GLU A 284 23.16 -2.51 -16.69
N PRO A 285 24.36 -2.51 -17.32
CA PRO A 285 25.49 -1.76 -16.84
C PRO A 285 25.24 -0.25 -16.98
N LEU A 286 25.64 0.50 -15.95
CA LEU A 286 25.57 1.95 -15.90
C LEU A 286 26.74 2.64 -16.57
N GLU A 287 27.86 1.94 -16.69
CA GLU A 287 29.06 2.44 -17.34
C GLU A 287 29.44 1.54 -18.53
N SER A 288 29.92 2.15 -19.61
CA SER A 288 30.39 1.42 -20.79
C SER A 288 31.73 0.71 -20.56
N THR A 289 32.48 1.11 -19.53
CA THR A 289 33.75 0.49 -19.16
C THR A 289 33.50 -0.82 -18.43
N SER A 290 34.14 -1.91 -18.86
CA SER A 290 34.05 -3.23 -18.21
C SER A 290 34.53 -3.19 -16.75
N ALA A 291 33.91 -4.00 -15.88
CA ALA A 291 34.28 -4.10 -14.46
C ALA A 291 35.77 -4.41 -14.22
N VAL A 292 36.37 -5.26 -15.05
CA VAL A 292 37.80 -5.61 -14.96
C VAL A 292 38.69 -4.40 -15.21
N ASN A 293 38.38 -3.58 -16.21
CA ASN A 293 39.14 -2.37 -16.52
C ASN A 293 38.97 -1.30 -15.43
N LEU A 294 37.77 -1.13 -14.88
CA LEU A 294 37.56 -0.24 -13.73
C LEU A 294 38.36 -0.69 -12.51
N THR A 295 38.47 -2.00 -12.30
CA THR A 295 39.26 -2.58 -11.20
C THR A 295 40.75 -2.31 -11.40
N LYS A 296 41.28 -2.51 -12.62
CA LYS A 296 42.68 -2.19 -12.94
C LYS A 296 42.99 -0.71 -12.73
N ALA A 297 42.15 0.18 -13.28
CA ALA A 297 42.30 1.61 -13.11
C ALA A 297 42.32 2.01 -11.63
N TYR A 298 41.44 1.42 -10.81
CA TYR A 298 41.42 1.67 -9.37
C TYR A 298 42.69 1.20 -8.66
N LEU A 299 43.22 0.02 -9.01
CA LEU A 299 44.47 -0.48 -8.45
C LEU A 299 45.66 0.42 -8.84
N GLU A 300 45.71 0.88 -10.09
CA GLU A 300 46.73 1.82 -10.57
C GLU A 300 46.64 3.18 -9.85
N GLU A 301 45.44 3.72 -9.63
CA GLU A 301 45.21 4.94 -8.84
C GLU A 301 45.81 4.83 -7.43
N LEU A 302 45.61 3.69 -6.76
CA LEU A 302 46.13 3.44 -5.42
C LEU A 302 47.66 3.33 -5.40
N GLN A 303 48.24 2.66 -6.40
CA GLN A 303 49.70 2.56 -6.55
C GLN A 303 50.32 3.95 -6.79
N ASN A 304 49.72 4.75 -7.68
CA ASN A 304 50.19 6.10 -7.98
C ASN A 304 50.07 7.03 -6.76
N THR A 305 49.00 6.91 -5.98
CA THR A 305 48.82 7.67 -4.75
C THR A 305 49.86 7.30 -3.70
N ALA A 306 50.19 6.00 -3.58
CA ALA A 306 51.24 5.52 -2.67
C ALA A 306 52.65 5.99 -3.08
N GLN A 307 52.95 6.04 -4.38
CA GLN A 307 54.23 6.55 -4.90
C GLN A 307 54.34 8.07 -4.72
N THR A 308 53.27 8.81 -5.03
CA THR A 308 53.24 10.27 -4.89
C THR A 308 53.35 10.70 -3.42
N SER A 309 52.79 9.94 -2.48
CA SER A 309 52.90 10.21 -1.04
C SER A 309 54.26 9.83 -0.44
N GLN A 310 55.04 8.93 -1.07
CA GLN A 310 56.46 8.72 -0.75
C GLN A 310 57.36 9.85 -1.28
N ASP A 311 57.03 10.44 -2.44
CA ASP A 311 57.79 11.56 -3.02
C ASP A 311 57.43 12.94 -2.42
N GLN A 312 56.27 13.08 -1.77
CA GLN A 312 55.80 14.35 -1.18
C GLN A 312 56.28 14.65 0.25
N VAL A 313 57.20 13.85 0.81
CA VAL A 313 57.90 14.25 2.06
C VAL A 313 58.85 15.46 1.83
N ALA A 314 58.99 15.91 0.57
CA ALA A 314 59.69 17.14 0.23
C ALA A 314 58.85 18.06 -0.69
N LYS A 315 57.66 18.49 -0.25
CA LYS A 315 57.16 19.90 -0.37
C LYS A 315 55.68 19.98 0.02
N THR A 316 55.41 20.87 0.96
CA THR A 316 54.08 21.22 1.44
C THR A 316 53.29 22.07 0.43
N ALA A 317 51.99 21.82 0.45
CA ALA A 317 50.86 22.74 0.22
C ALA A 317 50.34 22.97 -1.21
N GLU A 318 49.00 22.88 -1.25
CA GLU A 318 48.03 23.38 -2.24
C GLU A 318 47.79 22.57 -3.51
N THR A 319 46.60 21.96 -3.61
CA THR A 319 45.59 22.24 -4.65
C THR A 319 44.39 21.29 -4.46
N THR A 320 43.21 21.80 -4.13
CA THR A 320 42.13 22.24 -5.04
C THR A 320 41.19 21.08 -5.41
N LYS A 321 40.03 21.07 -4.72
CA LYS A 321 38.86 20.25 -5.09
C LYS A 321 38.43 20.61 -6.51
N LEU A 322 38.70 19.73 -7.47
CA LEU A 322 38.11 19.78 -8.79
C LEU A 322 36.66 19.33 -8.66
N LYS A 323 35.72 20.28 -8.69
CA LYS A 323 34.29 20.00 -8.85
C LYS A 323 34.09 19.49 -10.27
N SER A 324 33.59 18.27 -10.44
CA SER A 324 33.01 17.86 -11.73
C SER A 324 31.66 18.54 -11.89
N GLU A 325 31.51 19.27 -12.98
CA GLU A 325 30.29 19.94 -13.40
C GLU A 325 29.24 18.92 -13.86
N THR A 326 28.48 18.41 -12.92
CA THR A 326 27.12 17.92 -13.14
C THR A 326 26.46 18.06 -11.78
N ASP A 327 25.70 19.13 -11.56
CA ASP A 327 24.97 19.28 -10.29
C ASP A 327 24.10 18.03 -10.11
N PRO A 328 24.36 17.18 -9.10
CA PRO A 328 23.43 16.11 -8.78
C PRO A 328 22.10 16.78 -8.41
N PRO A 329 20.95 16.16 -8.71
CA PRO A 329 19.69 16.63 -8.15
C PRO A 329 19.89 16.84 -6.64
N ILE A 330 19.37 17.95 -6.10
CA ILE A 330 19.57 18.43 -4.71
C ILE A 330 19.45 17.30 -3.67
N PHE A 331 18.68 16.26 -3.99
CA PHE A 331 18.43 15.06 -3.20
C PHE A 331 19.61 14.05 -3.12
N ASN A 332 20.43 13.91 -4.17
CA ASN A 332 21.57 12.97 -4.15
C ASN A 332 22.68 13.39 -3.17
N CYS A 333 22.72 14.69 -2.81
CA CYS A 333 23.74 15.23 -1.90
C CYS A 333 23.50 14.86 -0.43
N PHE A 334 22.26 14.51 -0.04
CA PHE A 334 21.91 14.31 1.38
C PHE A 334 22.41 12.99 1.97
N LEU A 335 22.77 12.00 1.14
CA LEU A 335 22.94 10.61 1.58
C LEU A 335 24.29 9.98 1.22
N GLU A 336 25.10 10.59 0.36
CA GLU A 336 26.39 10.02 -0.04
C GLU A 336 27.42 10.11 1.09
N ARG A 337 27.76 8.95 1.66
CA ARG A 337 28.81 8.82 2.65
C ARG A 337 30.18 8.98 1.98
N GLY A 338 30.90 10.06 2.30
CA GLY A 338 32.18 10.39 1.68
C GLY A 338 33.41 9.61 2.16
N ASN A 339 33.34 8.93 3.31
CA ASN A 339 34.47 8.21 3.91
C ASN A 339 34.48 6.71 3.58
N LEU A 340 34.36 6.37 2.30
CA LEU A 340 34.34 4.98 1.85
C LEU A 340 35.74 4.35 1.92
N ASP A 341 35.82 3.12 2.42
CA ASP A 341 37.05 2.35 2.38
C ASP A 341 37.30 1.66 1.03
N PHE A 342 38.42 0.94 0.92
CA PHE A 342 38.78 0.25 -0.31
C PHE A 342 37.73 -0.74 -0.80
N VAL A 343 37.12 -1.52 0.12
CA VAL A 343 36.16 -2.55 -0.24
C VAL A 343 34.86 -1.91 -0.75
N GLU A 344 34.46 -0.81 -0.13
CA GLU A 344 33.27 -0.05 -0.48
C GLU A 344 33.44 0.69 -1.82
N GLN A 345 34.63 1.24 -2.06
CA GLN A 345 35.00 1.86 -3.33
C GLN A 345 35.06 0.85 -4.48
N LEU A 346 35.53 -0.37 -4.20
CA LEU A 346 35.54 -1.47 -5.16
C LEU A 346 34.10 -1.91 -5.49
N TRP A 347 33.24 -2.06 -4.47
CA TRP A 347 31.83 -2.38 -4.64
C TRP A 347 31.11 -1.38 -5.57
N ILE A 348 31.28 -0.07 -5.34
CA ILE A 348 30.64 0.98 -6.15
C ILE A 348 31.05 0.88 -7.63
N ARG A 349 32.30 0.54 -7.92
CA ARG A 349 32.79 0.36 -9.30
C ARG A 349 32.23 -0.91 -9.92
N LEU A 350 32.28 -2.03 -9.20
CA LEU A 350 31.83 -3.33 -9.71
C LEU A 350 30.33 -3.33 -10.00
N ARG A 351 29.49 -2.82 -9.09
CA ARG A 351 28.02 -2.82 -9.27
C ARG A 351 27.55 -2.06 -10.51
N LYS A 352 28.36 -1.14 -11.04
CA LYS A 352 28.02 -0.31 -12.20
C LYS A 352 28.34 -0.98 -13.53
N SER A 353 29.18 -2.01 -13.55
CA SER A 353 29.76 -2.53 -14.79
C SER A 353 29.84 -4.05 -14.89
N VAL A 354 29.53 -4.78 -13.82
CA VAL A 354 29.52 -6.24 -13.85
C VAL A 354 28.34 -6.71 -14.70
N THR A 355 28.64 -7.54 -15.69
CA THR A 355 27.63 -8.11 -16.61
C THR A 355 27.70 -9.64 -16.68
N SER A 356 28.65 -10.25 -15.96
CA SER A 356 28.89 -11.69 -15.99
C SER A 356 29.58 -12.19 -14.71
N TYR A 357 29.51 -13.49 -14.46
CA TYR A 357 30.27 -14.15 -13.39
C TYR A 357 31.79 -13.99 -13.60
N GLU A 358 32.24 -14.04 -14.85
CA GLU A 358 33.64 -13.91 -15.23
C GLU A 358 34.19 -12.53 -14.86
N ASP A 359 33.41 -11.46 -15.04
CA ASP A 359 33.78 -10.10 -14.61
C ASP A 359 34.08 -10.06 -13.11
N VAL A 360 33.21 -10.65 -12.28
CA VAL A 360 33.39 -10.69 -10.82
C VAL A 360 34.65 -11.49 -10.46
N ARG A 361 34.80 -12.67 -11.03
CA ARG A 361 35.92 -13.58 -10.75
C ARG A 361 37.25 -12.93 -11.14
N ASP A 362 37.33 -12.35 -12.33
CA ASP A 362 38.57 -11.78 -12.85
C ASP A 362 38.94 -10.48 -12.12
N SER A 363 37.96 -9.65 -11.78
CA SER A 363 38.19 -8.47 -10.93
C SER A 363 38.70 -8.85 -9.53
N LEU A 364 38.08 -9.83 -8.86
CA LEU A 364 38.55 -10.31 -7.55
C LEU A 364 39.94 -10.93 -7.64
N LYS A 365 40.23 -11.66 -8.72
CA LYS A 365 41.56 -12.24 -8.95
C LYS A 365 42.64 -11.16 -9.02
N LEU A 366 42.41 -10.08 -9.77
CA LEU A 366 43.33 -8.95 -9.85
C LEU A 366 43.61 -8.32 -8.47
N VAL A 367 42.55 -8.12 -7.68
CA VAL A 367 42.68 -7.56 -6.32
C VAL A 367 43.48 -8.49 -5.41
N ILE A 368 43.18 -9.79 -5.42
CA ILE A 368 43.89 -10.79 -4.59
C ILE A 368 45.36 -10.91 -5.00
N GLU A 369 45.67 -10.88 -6.30
CA GLU A 369 47.04 -10.87 -6.79
C GLU A 369 47.80 -9.61 -6.35
N ALA A 370 47.20 -8.42 -6.50
CA ALA A 370 47.80 -7.17 -6.06
C ALA A 370 48.07 -7.14 -4.54
N LEU A 371 47.18 -7.74 -3.73
CA LEU A 371 47.40 -7.92 -2.30
C LEU A 371 48.53 -8.92 -2.02
N ARG A 372 48.56 -10.06 -2.73
CA ARG A 372 49.54 -11.15 -2.53
C ARG A 372 50.95 -10.73 -2.88
N TYR A 373 51.13 -9.95 -3.94
CA TYR A 373 52.42 -9.38 -4.33
C TYR A 373 52.77 -8.11 -3.55
N ASN A 374 51.87 -7.67 -2.64
CA ASN A 374 52.05 -6.49 -1.81
C ASN A 374 52.23 -5.20 -2.65
N ASP A 375 51.59 -5.16 -3.82
CA ASP A 375 51.55 -4.02 -4.73
C ASP A 375 50.66 -2.89 -4.16
N ILE A 376 49.68 -3.25 -3.33
CA ILE A 376 48.79 -2.32 -2.65
C ILE A 376 48.70 -2.62 -1.14
N LYS A 377 48.49 -1.58 -0.34
CA LYS A 377 48.15 -1.65 1.09
C LYS A 377 46.92 -0.79 1.38
N PRO A 378 45.74 -1.24 0.93
CA PRO A 378 44.52 -0.44 1.04
C PRO A 378 44.10 -0.28 2.50
N TRP A 379 43.41 0.81 2.85
CA TRP A 379 42.80 0.99 4.17
C TRP A 379 41.38 0.43 4.19
N ILE A 380 40.97 -0.17 5.33
CA ILE A 380 39.63 -0.70 5.58
C ILE A 380 39.08 -0.27 6.94
N HIS A 381 37.76 -0.21 7.08
CA HIS A 381 37.12 -0.01 8.38
C HIS A 381 37.36 -1.19 9.32
N ARG A 382 37.41 -0.93 10.63
CA ARG A 382 37.77 -1.93 11.67
C ARG A 382 36.71 -3.00 11.88
N ASP A 383 35.47 -2.68 11.58
CA ASP A 383 34.25 -3.45 11.79
C ASP A 383 33.80 -4.23 10.55
N SER A 384 34.52 -4.12 9.43
CA SER A 384 34.25 -4.89 8.22
C SER A 384 34.58 -6.37 8.42
N SER A 385 33.65 -7.26 8.07
CA SER A 385 33.75 -8.70 8.35
C SER A 385 33.75 -9.58 7.10
N SER A 386 33.65 -8.96 5.92
CA SER A 386 33.71 -9.64 4.63
C SER A 386 34.98 -10.48 4.44
N SER A 387 34.88 -11.49 3.59
CA SER A 387 35.98 -12.35 3.20
C SER A 387 37.15 -11.54 2.61
N LEU A 388 36.86 -10.53 1.78
CA LEU A 388 37.89 -9.66 1.21
C LEU A 388 38.58 -8.80 2.28
N SER A 389 37.83 -8.27 3.25
CA SER A 389 38.40 -7.52 4.37
C SER A 389 39.38 -8.39 5.19
N LYS A 390 39.06 -9.66 5.42
CA LYS A 390 39.96 -10.61 6.10
C LYS A 390 41.25 -10.84 5.31
N LEU A 391 41.17 -10.99 3.98
CA LEU A 391 42.35 -11.13 3.12
C LEU A 391 43.25 -9.87 3.13
N ILE A 392 42.65 -8.68 3.20
CA ILE A 392 43.39 -7.43 3.32
C ILE A 392 44.12 -7.35 4.67
N LEU A 393 43.48 -7.75 5.78
CA LEU A 393 44.15 -7.79 7.09
C LEU A 393 45.31 -8.80 7.10
N GLN A 394 45.12 -9.96 6.48
CA GLN A 394 46.15 -10.97 6.30
C GLN A 394 47.33 -10.48 5.45
N SER A 395 47.08 -9.67 4.42
CA SER A 395 48.14 -9.13 3.55
C SER A 395 49.11 -8.24 4.30
N TYR A 396 48.65 -7.49 5.30
CA TYR A 396 49.52 -6.68 6.16
C TYR A 396 50.57 -7.52 6.93
N HIS A 397 50.27 -8.79 7.16
CA HIS A 397 51.16 -9.76 7.80
C HIS A 397 51.93 -10.64 6.80
N GLN A 398 51.81 -10.38 5.50
CA GLN A 398 52.43 -11.14 4.40
C GLN A 398 52.06 -12.63 4.39
N GLN A 399 50.90 -12.98 4.94
CA GLN A 399 50.38 -14.35 5.00
C GLN A 399 48.94 -14.37 4.51
N ILE A 400 48.76 -14.29 3.18
CA ILE A 400 47.43 -14.39 2.57
C ILE A 400 47.12 -15.86 2.30
N ASP A 401 45.98 -16.32 2.80
CA ASP A 401 45.50 -17.67 2.52
C ASP A 401 45.20 -17.87 1.02
N HIS A 402 45.34 -19.11 0.55
CA HIS A 402 44.94 -19.44 -0.81
C HIS A 402 43.41 -19.45 -0.92
N VAL A 403 42.85 -18.52 -1.68
CA VAL A 403 41.41 -18.44 -1.98
C VAL A 403 41.17 -19.05 -3.36
N SER A 404 40.33 -20.09 -3.43
CA SER A 404 39.84 -20.62 -4.71
C SER A 404 38.63 -19.79 -5.15
N LEU A 405 38.76 -19.08 -6.27
CA LEU A 405 37.66 -18.33 -6.89
C LEU A 405 36.84 -19.24 -7.80
N THR A 406 36.29 -20.31 -7.23
CA THR A 406 35.47 -21.33 -7.93
C THR A 406 34.04 -21.32 -7.39
N ASP A 407 33.12 -21.88 -8.18
CA ASP A 407 31.70 -22.03 -7.81
C ASP A 407 31.04 -20.70 -7.42
N VAL A 408 30.33 -20.64 -6.29
CA VAL A 408 29.63 -19.43 -5.83
C VAL A 408 30.54 -18.46 -5.06
N THR A 409 31.82 -18.79 -4.81
CA THR A 409 32.70 -18.00 -3.95
C THR A 409 32.87 -16.55 -4.43
N PRO A 410 33.09 -16.25 -5.73
CA PRO A 410 33.17 -14.86 -6.19
C PRO A 410 31.90 -14.05 -5.93
N ILE A 411 30.73 -14.68 -6.09
CA ILE A 411 29.43 -14.05 -5.84
C ILE A 411 29.23 -13.78 -4.35
N ILE A 412 29.57 -14.74 -3.48
CA ILE A 412 29.55 -14.55 -2.03
C ILE A 412 30.43 -13.37 -1.62
N MET A 413 31.66 -13.31 -2.12
CA MET A 413 32.57 -12.20 -1.81
C MET A 413 31.98 -10.86 -2.25
N LEU A 414 31.45 -10.75 -3.48
CA LEU A 414 30.84 -9.52 -3.96
C LEU A 414 29.60 -9.12 -3.14
N LEU A 415 28.75 -10.10 -2.78
CA LEU A 415 27.57 -9.90 -1.96
C LEU A 415 27.92 -9.38 -0.55
N GLU A 416 28.94 -9.95 0.09
CA GLU A 416 29.45 -9.48 1.39
C GLU A 416 29.93 -8.03 1.33
N MET A 417 30.59 -7.62 0.23
CA MET A 417 31.05 -6.24 0.05
C MET A 417 29.87 -5.25 0.01
N GLY A 418 28.83 -5.58 -0.75
CA GLY A 418 27.63 -4.76 -0.84
C GLY A 418 26.86 -4.70 0.47
N LEU A 419 26.73 -5.84 1.16
CA LEU A 419 26.12 -5.90 2.50
C LEU A 419 26.85 -4.98 3.50
N ASP A 420 28.18 -5.04 3.56
CA ASP A 420 28.98 -4.21 4.47
C ASP A 420 28.87 -2.72 4.13
N LYS A 421 28.81 -2.35 2.85
CA LYS A 421 28.64 -0.97 2.41
C LYS A 421 27.26 -0.43 2.75
N ILE A 422 26.20 -1.11 2.32
CA ILE A 422 24.81 -0.64 2.50
C ILE A 422 24.43 -0.54 3.98
N ARG A 423 24.90 -1.47 4.82
CA ARG A 423 24.73 -1.35 6.28
C ARG A 423 25.29 -0.04 6.83
N LYS A 424 26.53 0.30 6.46
CA LYS A 424 27.16 1.53 6.94
C LYS A 424 26.44 2.77 6.46
N ASP A 425 25.85 2.74 5.26
CA ASP A 425 25.07 3.87 4.76
C ASP A 425 23.74 4.03 5.51
N TYR A 426 23.02 2.94 5.76
CA TYR A 426 21.80 3.00 6.58
C TYR A 426 22.09 3.39 8.03
N ILE A 427 23.21 2.93 8.61
CA ILE A 427 23.67 3.39 9.92
C ILE A 427 23.97 4.89 9.86
N ASN A 428 24.74 5.34 8.87
CA ASN A 428 25.14 6.73 8.72
C ASN A 428 23.92 7.66 8.66
N TYR A 429 22.89 7.29 7.91
CA TYR A 429 21.67 8.08 7.85
C TYR A 429 20.81 7.95 9.12
N LEU A 430 20.38 6.74 9.49
CA LEU A 430 19.40 6.56 10.57
C LEU A 430 19.95 6.96 11.95
N ILE A 431 21.26 6.79 12.17
CA ILE A 431 21.91 7.25 13.40
C ILE A 431 22.36 8.70 13.27
N GLY A 432 22.87 9.12 12.11
CA GLY A 432 23.31 10.50 11.89
C GLY A 432 22.19 11.53 11.99
N GLU A 433 20.99 11.18 11.50
CA GLU A 433 19.76 11.97 11.66
C GLU A 433 19.07 11.74 13.01
N GLU A 434 19.72 11.01 13.94
CA GLU A 434 19.21 10.70 15.28
C GLU A 434 17.83 10.01 15.30
N LEU A 435 17.42 9.34 14.22
CA LEU A 435 16.10 8.70 14.09
C LEU A 435 15.98 7.40 14.90
N THR A 436 17.11 6.79 15.23
CA THR A 436 17.17 5.55 16.04
C THR A 436 18.55 5.35 16.66
N THR A 437 18.74 4.23 17.36
CA THR A 437 20.04 3.82 17.93
C THR A 437 20.51 2.50 17.35
N LEU A 438 21.82 2.24 17.44
CA LEU A 438 22.42 0.98 16.96
C LEU A 438 21.76 -0.26 17.63
N ASN A 439 21.35 -0.14 18.90
CA ASN A 439 20.65 -1.20 19.61
C ASN A 439 19.32 -1.58 18.95
N HIS A 440 18.57 -0.59 18.46
CA HIS A 440 17.32 -0.83 17.74
C HIS A 440 17.55 -1.40 16.33
N LEU A 441 18.70 -1.11 15.72
CA LEU A 441 19.09 -1.64 14.41
C LEU A 441 19.73 -3.04 14.48
N SER A 442 20.15 -3.52 15.65
CA SER A 442 20.86 -4.79 15.84
C SER A 442 20.25 -5.99 15.11
N TYR A 443 18.92 -6.12 15.12
CA TYR A 443 18.21 -7.17 14.38
C TYR A 443 18.50 -7.11 12.87
N PHE A 444 18.40 -5.91 12.29
CA PHE A 444 18.54 -5.69 10.86
C PHE A 444 19.99 -5.75 10.38
N LEU A 445 20.94 -5.42 11.26
CA LEU A 445 22.37 -5.36 10.97
C LEU A 445 23.11 -6.66 11.32
N SER A 446 22.44 -7.65 11.92
CA SER A 446 23.06 -8.91 12.33
C SER A 446 23.67 -9.67 11.15
N THR A 447 24.92 -10.09 11.31
CA THR A 447 25.68 -10.93 10.36
C THR A 447 25.67 -12.41 10.74
N GLU A 448 24.94 -12.79 11.79
CA GLU A 448 24.88 -14.17 12.30
C GLU A 448 23.91 -15.07 11.51
N VAL A 449 23.04 -14.47 10.70
CA VAL A 449 22.10 -15.16 9.81
C VAL A 449 22.69 -15.37 8.42
N ASP A 450 22.07 -16.18 7.57
CA ASP A 450 22.53 -16.38 6.19
C ASP A 450 22.47 -15.09 5.36
N LEU A 451 23.28 -15.03 4.28
CA LEU A 451 23.43 -13.82 3.47
C LEU A 451 22.11 -13.38 2.83
N GLN A 452 21.24 -14.33 2.47
CA GLN A 452 19.96 -14.02 1.85
C GLN A 452 19.00 -13.38 2.86
N GLU A 453 18.92 -13.88 4.09
CA GLU A 453 18.19 -13.22 5.17
C GLU A 453 18.80 -11.85 5.53
N GLN A 454 20.13 -11.69 5.47
CA GLN A 454 20.77 -10.38 5.64
C GLN A 454 20.28 -9.37 4.59
N VAL A 455 20.14 -9.78 3.32
CA VAL A 455 19.59 -8.92 2.25
C VAL A 455 18.12 -8.58 2.51
N VAL A 456 17.28 -9.56 2.88
CA VAL A 456 15.86 -9.30 3.20
C VAL A 456 15.71 -8.30 4.35
N ARG A 457 16.60 -8.35 5.36
CA ARG A 457 16.61 -7.37 6.45
C ARG A 457 17.03 -5.98 6.01
N LEU A 458 17.97 -5.85 5.08
CA LEU A 458 18.30 -4.56 4.48
C LEU A 458 17.17 -4.02 3.61
N ARG A 459 16.41 -4.88 2.91
CA ARG A 459 15.19 -4.45 2.20
C ARG A 459 14.16 -3.83 3.13
N LYS A 460 13.94 -4.46 4.30
CA LYS A 460 13.08 -3.88 5.34
C LYS A 460 13.55 -2.51 5.82
N LEU A 461 14.88 -2.34 6.02
CA LEU A 461 15.44 -1.03 6.39
C LEU A 461 15.31 0.00 5.26
N HIS A 462 15.50 -0.42 4.02
CA HIS A 462 15.37 0.45 2.86
C HIS A 462 13.96 0.98 2.69
N HIS A 463 12.96 0.10 2.78
CA HIS A 463 11.56 0.49 2.70
C HIS A 463 11.16 1.45 3.83
N LEU A 464 11.64 1.18 5.06
CA LEU A 464 11.52 2.13 6.16
C LEU A 464 12.16 3.49 5.83
N LEU A 465 13.32 3.50 5.18
CA LEU A 465 14.04 4.72 4.84
C LEU A 465 13.28 5.52 3.78
N GLU A 466 12.72 4.86 2.76
CA GLU A 466 11.83 5.50 1.79
C GLU A 466 10.58 6.09 2.42
N ILE A 467 9.96 5.40 3.38
CA ILE A 467 8.81 5.93 4.13
C ILE A 467 9.18 7.24 4.83
N ILE A 468 10.31 7.25 5.55
CA ILE A 468 10.77 8.41 6.31
C ILE A 468 11.14 9.57 5.39
N VAL A 469 11.93 9.29 4.35
CA VAL A 469 12.40 10.32 3.41
C VAL A 469 11.24 10.89 2.62
N THR A 470 10.28 10.06 2.18
CA THR A 470 9.05 10.53 1.53
C THR A 470 8.28 11.50 2.45
N CYS A 471 8.09 11.11 3.72
CA CYS A 471 7.39 11.97 4.69
C CYS A 471 8.20 13.23 5.07
N GLY A 472 9.52 13.14 5.17
CA GLY A 472 10.38 14.26 5.50
C GLY A 472 10.49 15.27 4.36
N THR A 473 10.67 14.78 3.13
CA THR A 473 10.88 15.61 1.94
C THR A 473 9.58 16.20 1.41
N PHE A 474 8.52 15.40 1.23
CA PHE A 474 7.30 15.85 0.56
C PHE A 474 6.27 16.43 1.52
N LEU A 475 6.19 15.90 2.76
CA LEU A 475 5.24 16.37 3.76
C LEU A 475 5.88 17.36 4.76
N ALA A 476 7.20 17.57 4.68
CA ALA A 476 7.95 18.41 5.62
C ALA A 476 7.69 18.07 7.09
N LEU A 477 7.53 16.77 7.40
CA LEU A 477 7.22 16.34 8.76
C LEU A 477 8.37 16.68 9.72
N PRO A 478 8.07 17.20 10.93
CA PRO A 478 9.09 17.50 11.91
C PRO A 478 9.73 16.23 12.47
N TYR A 479 10.94 16.37 13.01
CA TYR A 479 11.74 15.27 13.56
C TYR A 479 10.98 14.38 14.55
N ASP A 480 10.16 14.94 15.46
CA ASP A 480 9.40 14.13 16.43
C ASP A 480 8.45 13.14 15.76
N ARG A 481 7.87 13.52 14.62
CA ARG A 481 6.96 12.67 13.83
C ARG A 481 7.75 11.62 13.06
N LEU A 482 8.86 12.01 12.43
CA LEU A 482 9.74 11.09 11.70
C LEU A 482 10.34 10.04 12.63
N PHE A 483 10.75 10.43 13.84
CA PHE A 483 11.23 9.52 14.88
C PHE A 483 10.16 8.49 15.26
N LEU A 484 8.93 8.94 15.58
CA LEU A 484 7.83 8.02 15.91
C LEU A 484 7.50 7.04 14.77
N LEU A 485 7.51 7.53 13.54
CA LEU A 485 7.30 6.70 12.34
C LEU A 485 8.41 5.66 12.18
N THR A 486 9.67 6.08 12.36
CA THR A 486 10.85 5.19 12.34
C THR A 486 10.69 4.05 13.34
N GLN A 487 10.35 4.38 14.59
CA GLN A 487 10.19 3.37 15.65
C GLN A 487 9.04 2.40 15.35
N SER A 488 7.92 2.89 14.80
CA SER A 488 6.78 2.06 14.36
C SER A 488 7.21 1.06 13.27
N CYS A 489 7.94 1.53 12.25
CA CYS A 489 8.43 0.70 11.16
C CYS A 489 9.44 -0.36 11.65
N LEU A 490 10.41 0.03 12.50
CA LEU A 490 11.38 -0.91 13.07
C LEU A 490 10.71 -2.01 13.90
N GLN A 491 9.75 -1.65 14.75
CA GLN A 491 9.02 -2.62 15.58
C GLN A 491 8.23 -3.61 14.72
N HIS A 492 7.59 -3.11 13.66
CA HIS A 492 6.82 -3.96 12.76
C HIS A 492 7.72 -4.96 12.02
N TYR A 493 8.75 -4.47 11.31
CA TYR A 493 9.59 -5.32 10.46
C TYR A 493 10.49 -6.30 11.21
N LYS A 494 10.66 -6.09 12.52
CA LYS A 494 11.33 -7.06 13.39
C LYS A 494 10.53 -8.37 13.55
N THR A 495 9.21 -8.33 13.42
CA THR A 495 8.32 -9.48 13.70
C THR A 495 7.52 -9.94 12.49
N SER A 496 7.40 -9.09 11.47
CA SER A 496 6.57 -9.36 10.29
C SER A 496 7.42 -9.55 9.04
N PRO A 497 6.92 -10.25 8.01
CA PRO A 497 7.61 -10.36 6.72
C PRO A 497 7.76 -8.99 6.04
N TYR A 498 8.56 -8.96 4.98
CA TYR A 498 8.63 -7.79 4.10
C TYR A 498 7.32 -7.67 3.32
N ASP A 499 6.70 -6.49 3.33
CA ASP A 499 5.41 -6.22 2.71
C ASP A 499 5.27 -4.73 2.35
N GLU A 500 5.40 -4.41 1.07
CA GLU A 500 5.27 -3.03 0.56
C GLU A 500 3.81 -2.56 0.49
N GLU A 501 2.85 -3.49 0.48
CA GLU A 501 1.42 -3.16 0.44
C GLU A 501 0.92 -2.63 1.79
N ARG A 502 1.74 -2.75 2.84
CA ARG A 502 1.41 -2.32 4.17
C ARG A 502 1.26 -0.81 4.29
N GLU A 503 0.13 -0.40 4.84
CA GLU A 503 -0.15 0.98 5.24
C GLU A 503 0.30 1.23 6.70
N PHE A 504 1.19 2.21 6.90
CA PHE A 504 1.57 2.71 8.22
C PHE A 504 0.70 3.90 8.62
N LYS A 505 0.24 3.92 9.88
CA LYS A 505 -0.63 4.98 10.41
C LYS A 505 0.11 5.85 11.41
N LEU A 506 0.04 7.17 11.22
CA LEU A 506 0.66 8.16 12.10
C LEU A 506 -0.34 9.25 12.51
N GLN A 507 -0.54 9.41 13.81
CA GLN A 507 -1.35 10.50 14.35
C GLN A 507 -0.60 11.84 14.20
N ILE A 508 -1.26 12.82 13.61
CA ILE A 508 -0.69 14.14 13.36
C ILE A 508 -1.62 15.26 13.80
N LYS A 509 -1.05 16.40 14.17
CA LYS A 509 -1.84 17.62 14.39
C LYS A 509 -2.16 18.25 13.04
N PRO A 510 -3.43 18.61 12.75
CA PRO A 510 -3.80 19.26 11.49
C PRO A 510 -2.93 20.48 11.15
N ALA A 511 -2.54 21.26 12.15
CA ALA A 511 -1.69 22.44 11.98
C ALA A 511 -0.30 22.19 11.36
N LEU A 512 0.22 20.95 11.43
CA LEU A 512 1.51 20.61 10.82
C LEU A 512 1.43 20.43 9.30
N ILE A 513 0.25 20.05 8.80
CA ILE A 513 0.02 19.70 7.39
C ILE A 513 -1.05 20.58 6.74
N SER A 514 -1.48 21.66 7.40
CA SER A 514 -2.56 22.53 6.91
C SER A 514 -2.29 23.12 5.54
N HIS A 515 -1.03 23.44 5.26
CA HIS A 515 -0.59 23.94 3.97
C HIS A 515 -0.76 22.95 2.81
N LEU A 516 -0.88 21.64 3.10
CA LEU A 516 -1.02 20.58 2.09
C LEU A 516 -2.47 20.30 1.71
N TYR A 517 -3.45 20.62 2.57
CA TYR A 517 -4.85 20.25 2.32
C TYR A 517 -5.81 21.44 2.22
N GLN A 518 -5.50 22.59 2.83
CA GLN A 518 -6.45 23.73 2.90
C GLN A 518 -6.79 24.37 1.54
N LYS A 519 -6.02 24.06 0.49
CA LYS A 519 -6.26 24.55 -0.87
C LYS A 519 -6.69 23.43 -1.82
N GLU A 520 -6.68 22.20 -1.34
CA GLU A 520 -6.95 21.01 -2.13
C GLU A 520 -8.39 20.55 -1.93
N HIS A 521 -8.88 19.75 -2.86
CA HIS A 521 -10.18 19.14 -2.72
C HIS A 521 -10.08 17.77 -2.04
N PRO A 522 -11.02 17.43 -1.15
CA PRO A 522 -11.03 16.12 -0.52
C PRO A 522 -11.36 15.04 -1.54
N VAL A 523 -10.62 13.93 -1.50
CA VAL A 523 -10.93 12.68 -2.22
C VAL A 523 -12.25 12.10 -1.68
N MET A 524 -12.49 12.26 -0.39
CA MET A 524 -13.75 11.90 0.26
C MET A 524 -14.09 12.95 1.31
N TRP A 525 -15.33 13.39 1.37
CA TRP A 525 -15.85 14.21 2.46
C TRP A 525 -17.18 13.64 2.94
N GLY A 526 -17.41 13.62 4.24
CA GLY A 526 -18.63 13.04 4.79
C GLY A 526 -19.09 13.73 6.07
N VAL A 527 -20.41 13.77 6.24
CA VAL A 527 -21.06 14.18 7.48
C VAL A 527 -22.02 13.11 7.93
N GLU A 528 -22.00 12.84 9.24
CA GLU A 528 -22.87 11.88 9.90
C GLU A 528 -23.68 12.58 10.99
N VAL A 529 -25.00 12.38 10.93
CA VAL A 529 -25.95 12.76 11.98
C VAL A 529 -26.39 11.50 12.71
N SER A 530 -26.22 11.47 14.03
CA SER A 530 -26.52 10.31 14.87
C SER A 530 -27.45 10.67 16.02
N SER A 531 -28.29 9.72 16.44
CA SER A 531 -29.11 9.82 17.65
C SER A 531 -29.24 8.47 18.36
N GLY A 532 -29.51 8.51 19.67
CA GLY A 532 -29.52 7.32 20.52
C GLY A 532 -28.13 6.91 21.01
N HIS A 533 -28.03 5.77 21.69
CA HIS A 533 -26.81 5.31 22.33
C HIS A 533 -26.58 3.79 22.15
N GLY A 534 -25.30 3.40 22.11
CA GLY A 534 -24.88 2.01 22.06
C GLY A 534 -25.40 1.27 20.81
N PRO A 535 -25.82 -0.01 20.93
CA PRO A 535 -26.21 -0.82 19.78
C PRO A 535 -27.50 -0.33 19.10
N ARG A 536 -28.26 0.57 19.74
CA ARG A 536 -29.48 1.18 19.18
C ARG A 536 -29.25 2.56 18.56
N GLU A 537 -28.00 3.03 18.50
CA GLU A 537 -27.67 4.27 17.80
C GLU A 537 -28.06 4.18 16.32
N VAL A 538 -28.76 5.18 15.83
CA VAL A 538 -29.21 5.31 14.45
C VAL A 538 -28.51 6.50 13.80
N ARG A 539 -28.19 6.36 12.52
CA ARG A 539 -27.32 7.30 11.80
C ARG A 539 -27.88 7.63 10.42
N THR A 540 -27.66 8.86 10.00
CA THR A 540 -27.89 9.35 8.63
C THR A 540 -26.61 10.00 8.18
N SER A 541 -25.97 9.47 7.14
CA SER A 541 -24.73 10.03 6.59
C SER A 541 -24.92 10.53 5.17
N PHE A 542 -24.19 11.59 4.85
CA PHE A 542 -24.03 12.09 3.50
C PHE A 542 -22.55 12.14 3.18
N GLN A 543 -22.18 11.64 2.00
CA GLN A 543 -20.80 11.53 1.55
C GLN A 543 -20.65 12.01 0.12
N LEU A 544 -19.51 12.63 -0.12
CA LEU A 544 -19.02 13.11 -1.40
C LEU A 544 -17.68 12.42 -1.66
N SER A 545 -17.49 11.91 -2.87
CA SER A 545 -16.24 11.28 -3.28
C SER A 545 -15.93 11.57 -4.74
N ASP A 546 -14.65 11.56 -5.08
CA ASP A 546 -14.15 11.71 -6.45
C ASP A 546 -14.46 10.49 -7.33
N ARG A 547 -14.66 9.31 -6.71
CA ARG A 547 -15.02 8.04 -7.35
C ARG A 547 -16.33 7.49 -6.78
N PRO A 548 -17.11 6.68 -7.54
CA PRO A 548 -18.32 6.07 -7.01
C PRO A 548 -17.99 5.07 -5.90
N LEU A 549 -18.73 5.11 -4.79
CA LEU A 549 -18.58 4.16 -3.66
C LEU A 549 -19.24 2.78 -3.93
N VAL A 550 -19.59 2.51 -5.19
CA VAL A 550 -20.41 1.38 -5.62
C VAL A 550 -19.72 0.72 -6.81
N ASP A 551 -19.56 -0.60 -6.73
CA ASP A 551 -18.80 -1.45 -7.65
C ASP A 551 -19.65 -2.11 -8.76
N HIS A 552 -20.97 -2.14 -8.57
CA HIS A 552 -21.92 -2.89 -9.40
C HIS A 552 -22.84 -2.00 -10.24
N VAL A 553 -22.65 -0.68 -10.19
CA VAL A 553 -23.39 0.28 -11.03
C VAL A 553 -22.40 1.11 -11.82
N VAL A 554 -22.60 1.15 -13.13
CA VAL A 554 -21.86 2.01 -14.05
C VAL A 554 -22.64 3.31 -14.19
N PHE A 555 -21.98 4.43 -13.86
CA PHE A 555 -22.54 5.75 -14.12
C PHE A 555 -22.10 6.19 -15.53
N GLU A 556 -23.06 6.54 -16.38
CA GLU A 556 -22.76 7.23 -17.64
C GLU A 556 -22.23 8.62 -17.27
N THR A 557 -20.91 8.81 -17.37
CA THR A 557 -20.31 10.13 -17.24
C THR A 557 -20.38 10.81 -18.61
N ASP A 558 -21.26 11.81 -18.74
CA ASP A 558 -21.36 12.68 -19.93
C ASP A 558 -20.13 13.58 -20.14
N TYR A 559 -19.08 13.41 -19.33
CA TYR A 559 -17.86 14.18 -19.39
C TYR A 559 -16.75 13.32 -20.02
N PRO A 560 -16.12 13.75 -21.13
CA PRO A 560 -14.92 13.09 -21.59
C PRO A 560 -13.87 13.17 -20.47
N ASN A 561 -13.10 12.09 -20.29
CA ASN A 561 -11.94 12.07 -19.41
C ASN A 561 -11.17 13.39 -19.52
N GLU A 562 -11.15 14.13 -18.41
CA GLU A 562 -10.34 15.32 -18.12
C GLU A 562 -9.83 16.11 -19.34
N THR A 563 -10.63 17.07 -19.83
CA THR A 563 -10.08 18.14 -20.66
C THR A 563 -9.36 19.16 -19.80
N VAL A 564 -8.06 18.91 -19.68
CA VAL A 564 -6.95 19.81 -19.40
C VAL A 564 -7.19 21.25 -19.91
N ASN A 565 -7.51 22.17 -19.00
CA ASN A 565 -7.06 23.56 -19.05
C ASN A 565 -6.94 24.10 -17.62
N GLY A 566 -5.78 24.69 -17.32
CA GLY A 566 -5.37 25.15 -15.99
C GLY A 566 -6.07 26.40 -15.47
N ASP A 567 -7.40 26.45 -15.55
CA ASP A 567 -8.26 27.40 -14.84
C ASP A 567 -9.26 26.60 -14.00
N THR A 568 -9.03 26.52 -12.68
CA THR A 568 -9.95 26.05 -11.61
C THR A 568 -11.30 25.48 -12.11
N GLU A 569 -11.30 24.28 -12.69
CA GLU A 569 -12.54 23.53 -12.90
C GLU A 569 -12.91 22.91 -11.54
N GLU A 570 -14.12 23.21 -11.05
CA GLU A 570 -14.60 22.64 -9.80
C GLU A 570 -14.70 21.11 -9.94
N PRO A 571 -14.18 20.33 -8.99
CA PRO A 571 -14.20 18.88 -9.09
C PRO A 571 -15.64 18.35 -9.07
N ALA A 572 -15.90 17.37 -9.91
CA ALA A 572 -17.17 16.66 -9.91
C ALA A 572 -17.17 15.62 -8.77
N PHE A 573 -18.26 15.57 -8.00
CA PHE A 573 -18.39 14.62 -6.89
C PHE A 573 -19.54 13.64 -7.12
N PHE A 574 -19.30 12.38 -6.78
CA PHE A 574 -20.36 11.40 -6.55
C PHE A 574 -20.95 11.63 -5.17
N SER A 575 -22.28 11.67 -5.09
CA SER A 575 -22.97 11.87 -3.81
C SER A 575 -23.64 10.59 -3.35
N THR A 576 -23.32 10.15 -2.14
CA THR A 576 -23.87 8.95 -1.52
C THR A 576 -24.55 9.31 -0.21
N MET A 577 -25.83 8.95 -0.08
CA MET A 577 -26.60 9.12 1.15
C MET A 577 -26.92 7.76 1.74
N VAL A 578 -26.68 7.62 3.05
CA VAL A 578 -27.01 6.41 3.79
C VAL A 578 -27.94 6.76 4.94
N CYS A 579 -29.09 6.09 4.98
CA CYS A 579 -30.10 6.27 6.00
C CYS A 579 -30.32 4.96 6.77
N CYS A 580 -30.25 5.02 8.09
CA CYS A 580 -30.60 3.91 8.97
C CYS A 580 -32.04 4.03 9.48
N SER A 581 -32.66 2.92 9.87
CA SER A 581 -33.98 2.85 10.54
C SER A 581 -34.03 1.68 11.50
N LEU A 582 -34.42 1.90 12.75
CA LEU A 582 -34.48 0.83 13.75
C LEU A 582 -35.89 0.24 13.85
N VAL A 583 -36.02 -1.05 13.56
CA VAL A 583 -37.23 -1.83 13.79
C VAL A 583 -37.05 -2.62 15.08
N SER A 584 -37.84 -2.33 16.11
CA SER A 584 -37.79 -3.09 17.38
C SER A 584 -38.73 -4.29 17.31
N PHE A 585 -38.27 -5.44 17.80
CA PHE A 585 -39.13 -6.59 18.03
C PHE A 585 -39.80 -6.42 19.40
N THR A 586 -41.13 -6.40 19.41
CA THR A 586 -41.96 -6.28 20.62
C THR A 586 -42.40 -7.63 21.13
#